data_AF-A0A9E4GCU3-F1
#
_entry.id   AF-A0A9E4GCU3-F1
#
_cell.length_a   1.000
_cell.length_b   1.000
_cell.length_c   1.000
_cell.angle_alpha   90.00
_cell.angle_beta   90.00
_cell.angle_gamma   90.00
#
_symmetry.space_group_name_H-M   'P 1'
#
loop_
_entity.id
_entity.type
_entity.pdbx_description
1 polymer ?
#
loop_
_entity_poly.entity_id
_entity_poly.type
_entity_poly.pdbx_seq_one_letter_code
_entity_poly.pdbx_strand_id
1 'polypeptide(L)' 'MLRAGAFALLLGAMAAMTARAATAAELSLLDIRFGAHTETTRVVLDLSGPPRYRAFALSQPPR' A
#
# COMPACT_ATOMS: atom_id res chain seq x y z
N MET A 1 31.10 33.95 15.92
CA MET A 1 30.84 32.49 16.03
C MET A 1 29.38 32.13 16.32
N LEU A 2 28.58 32.97 17.01
CA LEU A 2 27.17 32.68 17.36
C LEU A 2 26.18 32.63 16.17
N ARG A 3 26.49 33.25 15.02
CA ARG A 3 25.59 33.37 13.87
C ARG A 3 25.51 32.13 12.96
N ALA A 4 26.58 31.32 12.93
CA ALA A 4 26.64 30.11 12.10
C ALA A 4 25.79 28.96 12.67
N GLY A 5 25.74 28.83 14.00
CA GLY A 5 24.94 27.79 14.68
C GLY A 5 23.43 28.02 14.55
N ALA A 6 22.98 29.28 14.59
CA ALA A 6 21.58 29.63 14.41
C ALA A 6 21.07 29.33 12.98
N PHE A 7 21.93 29.55 11.98
CA PHE A 7 21.60 29.26 10.57
C PHE A 7 21.51 27.75 10.29
N ALA A 8 22.42 26.96 10.87
CA ALA A 8 22.38 25.50 10.77
C ALA A 8 21.14 24.90 11.44
N LEU A 9 20.70 25.46 12.58
CA LEU A 9 19.48 25.05 13.28
C LEU A 9 18.22 25.35 12.45
N LEU A 10 18.16 26.50 11.79
CA LEU A 10 17.04 26.88 10.93
C LEU A 10 16.93 25.97 9.69
N LEU A 11 18.06 25.60 9.07
CA LEU A 11 18.08 24.67 7.94
C LEU A 11 17.66 23.25 8.34
N GLY A 12 18.09 22.77 9.51
CA GLY A 12 17.68 21.47 10.05
C GLY A 12 16.18 21.39 10.35
N ALA A 13 15.61 22.46 10.93
CA ALA A 13 14.18 22.56 11.20
C ALA A 13 13.34 22.60 9.91
N MET A 14 13.84 23.28 8.86
CA MET A 14 13.15 23.35 7.57
C MET A 14 13.18 22.02 6.82
N ALA A 15 14.28 21.26 6.90
CA ALA A 15 14.35 19.92 6.34
C ALA A 15 13.39 18.94 7.03
N ALA A 16 13.24 19.02 8.36
CA ALA A 16 12.30 18.20 9.12
C ALA A 16 10.82 18.47 8.79
N MET A 17 10.46 19.70 8.40
CA MET A 17 9.09 20.05 7.98
C MET A 17 8.67 19.50 6.61
N THR A 18 9.62 19.07 5.78
CA THR A 18 9.33 18.51 4.44
C THR A 18 9.11 16.99 4.42
N ALA A 19 9.34 16.30 5.54
CA ALA A 19 9.06 14.88 5.67
C ALA A 19 7.55 14.62 5.83
N ARG A 20 6.78 14.90 4.76
CA ARG A 20 5.40 14.46 4.66
C ARG A 20 5.44 12.94 4.49
N ALA A 21 5.11 12.20 5.54
CA ALA A 21 4.87 10.77 5.43
C ALA A 21 3.82 10.56 4.33
N ALA A 22 4.21 9.88 3.26
CA ALA A 22 3.28 9.41 2.26
C ALA A 22 2.39 8.37 2.96
N THR A 23 1.20 8.79 3.38
CA THR A 23 0.17 7.85 3.80
C THR A 23 -0.13 6.98 2.60
N ALA A 24 0.26 5.71 2.67
CA ALA A 24 -0.11 4.74 1.64
C ALA A 24 -1.62 4.81 1.47
N ALA A 25 -2.07 5.09 0.25
CA ALA A 25 -3.50 5.14 -0.04
C ALA A 25 -4.13 3.80 0.37
N GLU A 26 -5.28 3.88 1.05
CA GLU A 26 -6.02 2.70 1.45
C GLU A 26 -6.39 1.89 0.20
N LEU A 27 -6.00 0.62 0.17
CA LEU A 27 -6.36 -0.28 -0.92
C LEU A 27 -7.84 -0.65 -0.78
N SER A 28 -8.62 -0.38 -1.82
CA SER A 28 -10.06 -0.67 -1.85
C SER A 28 -10.39 -1.69 -2.92
N LEU A 29 -11.33 -2.57 -2.59
CA LEU A 29 -11.97 -3.48 -3.55
C LEU A 29 -13.09 -2.74 -4.25
N LEU A 30 -13.00 -2.64 -5.57
CA LEU A 30 -13.95 -1.90 -6.40
C LEU A 30 -15.06 -2.81 -6.92
N ASP A 31 -14.71 -4.04 -7.31
CA ASP A 31 -15.66 -5.02 -7.83
C ASP A 31 -15.13 -6.47 -7.70
N ILE A 32 -16.03 -7.45 -7.74
CA ILE A 32 -15.73 -8.88 -7.79
C ILE A 32 -16.48 -9.50 -8.97
N ARG A 33 -15.74 -10.15 -9.86
CA ARG A 33 -16.31 -10.79 -11.06
C ARG A 33 -15.99 -12.28 -11.06
N PHE A 34 -16.99 -13.07 -11.48
CA PHE A 34 -16.89 -14.52 -11.59
C PHE A 34 -17.06 -14.96 -13.04
N GLY A 35 -16.16 -15.82 -13.52
CA GLY A 35 -16.26 -16.48 -14.81
C GLY A 35 -16.23 -17.99 -14.63
N ALA A 36 -17.29 -18.68 -15.03
CA ALA A 36 -17.32 -20.14 -15.04
C ALA A 36 -16.67 -20.66 -16.32
N HIS A 37 -15.68 -21.54 -16.18
CA HIS A 37 -15.08 -22.32 -17.26
C HIS A 37 -15.29 -23.82 -16.94
N THR A 38 -15.09 -24.68 -17.94
CA THR A 38 -15.40 -26.12 -17.83
C THR A 38 -14.73 -26.81 -16.63
N GLU A 39 -13.50 -26.43 -16.29
CA GLU A 39 -12.71 -27.08 -15.22
C GLU A 39 -12.33 -26.12 -14.08
N THR A 40 -12.54 -24.81 -14.27
CA THR A 40 -12.08 -23.79 -13.31
C THR A 40 -13.08 -22.66 -13.19
N THR A 41 -13.13 -22.06 -12.01
CA THR A 41 -13.82 -20.78 -11.80
C THR A 41 -12.79 -19.69 -11.71
N ARG A 42 -12.88 -18.69 -12.58
CA ARG A 42 -12.07 -17.48 -12.51
C ARG A 42 -12.73 -16.48 -11.57
N VAL A 43 -11.97 -15.99 -10.58
CA VAL A 43 -12.36 -14.88 -9.72
C VAL A 43 -11.45 -13.70 -10.04
N VAL A 44 -12.04 -12.54 -10.33
CA VAL A 44 -11.32 -11.29 -10.60
C VAL A 44 -11.69 -10.28 -9.53
N LEU A 45 -10.67 -9.68 -8.91
CA LEU A 45 -10.80 -8.61 -7.92
C LEU A 45 -10.31 -7.32 -8.56
N ASP A 46 -11.18 -6.35 -8.76
CA ASP A 46 -10.81 -5.03 -9.27
C ASP A 46 -10.41 -4.14 -8.09
N LEU A 47 -9.21 -3.58 -8.13
CA LEU A 47 -8.59 -2.91 -6.98
C LEU A 47 -8.22 -1.46 -7.31
N SER A 48 -8.30 -0.56 -6.33
CA SER A 48 -7.89 0.84 -6.48
C SER A 48 -6.38 1.04 -6.66
N GLY A 49 -5.58 -0.01 -6.43
CA GLY A 49 -4.13 0.02 -6.54
C GLY A 49 -3.50 -1.37 -6.42
N PRO A 50 -2.16 -1.45 -6.44
CA PRO A 50 -1.45 -2.72 -6.39
C PRO A 50 -1.55 -3.39 -5.00
N PRO A 51 -2.03 -4.65 -4.91
CA PRO A 51 -2.07 -5.37 -3.64
C PRO A 51 -0.73 -6.00 -3.29
N ARG A 52 -0.49 -6.21 -2.00
CA ARG A 52 0.37 -7.31 -1.53
C ARG A 52 -0.53 -8.49 -1.19
N TYR A 53 -0.34 -9.65 -1.82
CA TYR A 53 -1.22 -10.81 -1.62
C TYR A 53 -0.47 -12.11 -1.35
N ARG A 54 -1.18 -13.09 -0.78
CA ARG A 54 -0.73 -14.47 -0.57
C ARG A 54 -1.90 -15.41 -0.88
N ALA A 55 -1.66 -16.46 -1.64
CA ALA A 55 -2.60 -17.54 -1.87
C ALA A 55 -2.05 -18.84 -1.26
N PHE A 56 -2.91 -19.62 -0.61
CA PHE A 56 -2.58 -20.92 -0.04
C PHE A 56 -3.84 -21.77 0.04
N ALA A 57 -3.67 -23.09 0.09
CA ALA A 57 -4.77 -24.05 0.19
C ALA A 57 -4.77 -24.72 1.58
N LEU A 58 -5.97 -24.97 2.10
CA LEU A 58 -6.21 -25.75 3.31
C LEU A 58 -6.93 -27.04 2.94
N SER A 59 -6.54 -28.17 3.54
CA SER A 59 -7.00 -29.50 3.11
C SER A 59 -8.22 -30.04 3.85
N GLN A 60 -8.57 -29.48 5.02
CA GLN A 60 -9.65 -29.99 5.87
C GLN A 60 -10.52 -28.85 6.44
N PRO A 61 -11.69 -28.56 5.83
CA PRO A 61 -12.09 -28.95 4.47
C PRO A 61 -11.23 -28.26 3.38
N PRO A 62 -11.20 -28.79 2.15
CA PRO A 62 -10.58 -28.15 1.00
C PRO A 62 -11.07 -26.71 0.80
N ARG A 63 -10.16 -25.73 0.80
CA ARG A 63 -10.43 -24.31 0.48
C ARG A 63 -9.16 -23.55 0.13
#